data_AF-W1WXQ9-F1
#
_entry.id   AF-W1WXQ9-F1
#
_cell.length_a   1.000
_cell.length_b   1.000
_cell.length_c   1.000
_cell.angle_alpha   90.00
_cell.angle_beta   90.00
_cell.angle_gamma   90.00
#
_symmetry.space_group_name_H-M   'P 1'
#
loop_
_entity.id
_entity.type
_entity.pdbx_description
1 polymer ?
#
loop_
_entity_poly.entity_id
_entity_poly.type
_entity_poly.pdbx_seq_one_letter_code
_entity_poly.pdbx_strand_id
1 'polypeptide(L)'
;MLQLNLANAYLQGGQPQEAANILNRYTFNNKDDSNGWDLLAQAEAALNNRDQELAARAEGYALAGRLDQAISLLSSASSQVKLGSLQQARYDARIDQLRQLQERFKPYTKM
;
A
#
# COMPACT_ATOMS: atom_id res chain seq x y z
N MET A 1 -11.88 9.70 -8.81
CA MET A 1 -12.97 10.49 -8.18
C MET A 1 -14.22 9.66 -7.84
N LEU A 2 -15.04 9.19 -8.81
CA LEU A 2 -16.29 8.46 -8.49
C LEU A 2 -16.09 7.15 -7.69
N GLN A 3 -15.09 6.34 -8.05
CA GLN A 3 -14.80 5.09 -7.36
C GLN A 3 -14.32 5.29 -5.91
N LEU A 4 -13.57 6.37 -5.66
CA LEU A 4 -13.05 6.71 -4.34
C LEU A 4 -14.18 7.15 -3.39
N ASN A 5 -15.09 8.00 -3.88
CA ASN A 5 -16.26 8.43 -3.10
C ASN A 5 -17.17 7.25 -2.75
N LEU A 6 -17.37 6.34 -3.70
CA LEU A 6 -18.14 5.12 -3.47
C LEU A 6 -17.48 4.23 -2.41
N ALA A 7 -16.17 4.01 -2.49
CA ALA A 7 -15.44 3.24 -1.48
C ALA A 7 -15.50 3.88 -0.08
N ASN A 8 -15.40 5.22 0.01
CA ASN A 8 -15.57 5.94 1.27
C ASN A 8 -16.99 5.77 1.84
N ALA A 9 -18.01 5.83 1.00
CA ALA A 9 -19.39 5.56 1.42
C ALA A 9 -19.57 4.13 1.94
N TYR A 10 -18.94 3.13 1.30
CA TYR A 10 -18.94 1.75 1.79
C TYR A 10 -18.24 1.60 3.14
N LEU A 11 -17.11 2.30 3.37
CA LEU A 11 -16.44 2.30 4.67
C LEU A 11 -17.32 2.88 5.77
N GLN A 12 -17.95 4.03 5.50
CA GLN A 12 -18.86 4.67 6.46
C GLN A 12 -20.14 3.85 6.68
N GLY A 13 -20.58 3.10 5.68
CA GLY A 13 -21.71 2.18 5.76
C GLY A 13 -21.40 0.85 6.46
N GLY A 14 -20.20 0.66 7.02
CA GLY A 14 -19.82 -0.57 7.70
C GLY A 14 -19.58 -1.75 6.75
N GLN A 15 -19.29 -1.48 5.47
CA GLN A 15 -18.99 -2.48 4.44
C GLN A 15 -17.54 -2.35 3.96
N PRO A 16 -16.54 -2.57 4.85
CA PRO A 16 -15.14 -2.38 4.51
C PRO A 16 -14.65 -3.37 3.44
N GLN A 17 -15.29 -4.54 3.30
CA GLN A 17 -14.96 -5.52 2.26
C GLN A 17 -15.24 -4.99 0.85
N GLU A 18 -16.40 -4.36 0.64
CA GLU A 18 -16.77 -3.78 -0.65
C GLU A 18 -15.88 -2.57 -0.97
N ALA A 19 -15.55 -1.77 0.05
CA ALA A 19 -14.58 -0.70 -0.09
C ALA A 19 -13.22 -1.23 -0.52
N ALA A 20 -12.68 -2.26 0.14
CA ALA A 20 -11.40 -2.88 -0.21
C ALA A 20 -11.40 -3.44 -1.64
N ASN A 21 -12.48 -4.08 -2.10
CA ASN A 21 -12.60 -4.60 -3.46
C ASN A 21 -12.51 -3.49 -4.54
N ILE A 22 -13.13 -2.34 -4.28
CA ILE A 22 -13.07 -1.18 -5.17
C ILE A 22 -11.69 -0.53 -5.10
N LEU A 23 -11.18 -0.33 -3.89
CA LEU A 23 -9.91 0.34 -3.62
C LEU A 23 -8.72 -0.45 -4.18
N ASN A 24 -8.71 -1.78 -4.07
CA ASN A 24 -7.68 -2.64 -4.67
C ASN A 24 -7.57 -2.45 -6.19
N ARG A 25 -8.71 -2.31 -6.89
CA ARG A 25 -8.71 -1.98 -8.32
C ARG A 25 -8.32 -0.52 -8.57
N TYR A 26 -8.77 0.38 -7.72
CA TYR A 26 -8.47 1.81 -7.84
C TYR A 26 -6.98 2.09 -7.70
N THR A 27 -6.33 1.59 -6.64
CA THR A 27 -4.90 1.79 -6.36
C THR A 27 -4.02 1.09 -7.39
N PHE A 28 -4.48 -0.01 -7.97
CA PHE A 28 -3.79 -0.65 -9.09
C PHE A 28 -3.78 0.23 -10.35
N ASN A 29 -4.89 0.90 -10.65
CA ASN A 29 -5.02 1.77 -11.82
C ASN A 29 -4.44 3.18 -11.56
N ASN A 30 -4.49 3.66 -10.32
CA ASN A 30 -4.11 5.01 -9.89
C ASN A 30 -3.04 4.93 -8.80
N LYS A 31 -1.87 4.39 -9.16
CA LYS A 31 -0.77 4.11 -8.21
C LYS A 31 -0.23 5.36 -7.53
N ASP A 32 -0.37 6.53 -8.17
CA ASP A 32 0.15 7.81 -7.70
C ASP A 32 -0.84 8.58 -6.79
N ASP A 33 -2.04 8.04 -6.55
CA ASP A 33 -3.05 8.68 -5.69
C ASP A 33 -2.95 8.18 -4.25
N SER A 34 -2.31 8.98 -3.38
CA SER A 34 -2.17 8.67 -1.95
C SER A 34 -3.51 8.48 -1.24
N ASN A 35 -4.56 9.20 -1.63
CA ASN A 35 -5.86 9.08 -0.97
C ASN A 35 -6.47 7.68 -1.17
N GLY A 36 -6.20 7.06 -2.33
CA GLY A 36 -6.61 5.68 -2.60
C GLY A 36 -5.93 4.69 -1.67
N TRP A 37 -4.63 4.87 -1.44
CA TRP A 37 -3.85 4.02 -0.53
C TRP A 37 -4.25 4.21 0.93
N ASP A 38 -4.52 5.45 1.35
CA ASP A 38 -4.95 5.75 2.72
C ASP A 38 -6.33 5.17 3.03
N LEU A 39 -7.27 5.24 2.08
CA LEU A 39 -8.57 4.59 2.22
C LEU A 39 -8.45 3.07 2.19
N LEU A 40 -7.57 2.51 1.35
CA LEU A 40 -7.33 1.06 1.31
C LEU A 40 -6.79 0.58 2.65
N ALA A 41 -5.82 1.29 3.23
CA ALA A 41 -5.28 0.96 4.55
C ALA A 41 -6.38 0.98 5.63
N GLN A 42 -7.29 1.94 5.61
CA GLN A 42 -8.43 1.99 6.54
C GLN A 42 -9.40 0.81 6.34
N ALA A 43 -9.67 0.45 5.09
CA ALA A 43 -10.52 -0.69 4.75
C ALA A 43 -9.91 -2.01 5.25
N GLU A 44 -8.63 -2.24 4.96
CA GLU A 44 -7.93 -3.45 5.37
C GLU A 44 -7.77 -3.52 6.90
N ALA A 45 -7.56 -2.38 7.57
CA ALA A 45 -7.56 -2.30 9.03
C ALA A 45 -8.92 -2.70 9.62
N ALA A 46 -10.03 -2.22 9.04
CA ALA A 46 -11.37 -2.61 9.46
C ALA A 46 -11.68 -4.11 9.21
N LEU A 47 -10.99 -4.73 8.24
CA LEU A 47 -11.09 -6.16 7.94
C LEU A 47 -10.12 -7.03 8.76
N ASN A 48 -9.26 -6.44 9.60
CA ASN A 48 -8.15 -7.11 10.30
C ASN A 48 -7.11 -7.76 9.35
N ASN A 49 -6.97 -7.28 8.12
CA ASN A 49 -5.97 -7.73 7.16
C ASN A 49 -4.66 -6.95 7.34
N ARG A 50 -3.90 -7.31 8.38
CA ARG A 50 -2.75 -6.51 8.84
C ARG A 50 -1.62 -6.38 7.82
N ASP A 51 -1.33 -7.43 7.07
CA ASP A 51 -0.33 -7.45 6.01
C ASP A 51 -0.69 -6.47 4.88
N GLN A 52 -1.96 -6.49 4.46
CA GLN A 52 -2.48 -5.61 3.40
C GLN A 52 -2.57 -4.16 3.85
N GLU A 53 -2.96 -3.91 5.11
CA GLU A 53 -2.91 -2.58 5.71
C GLU A 53 -1.48 -2.01 5.68
N LEU A 54 -0.49 -2.80 6.13
CA LEU A 54 0.90 -2.38 6.15
C LEU A 54 1.42 -2.09 4.74
N ALA A 55 1.07 -2.92 3.76
CA ALA A 55 1.42 -2.70 2.37
C ALA A 55 0.78 -1.41 1.81
N ALA A 56 -0.51 -1.18 2.05
CA ALA A 56 -1.18 0.04 1.60
C ALA A 56 -0.58 1.30 2.22
N ARG A 57 -0.26 1.28 3.53
CA ARG A 57 0.46 2.38 4.19
C ARG A 57 1.84 2.60 3.59
N ALA A 58 2.57 1.52 3.28
CA ALA A 58 3.89 1.61 2.68
C ALA A 58 3.87 2.33 1.33
N GLU A 59 2.84 2.08 0.51
CA GLU A 59 2.67 2.78 -0.77
C GLU A 59 2.45 4.30 -0.56
N GLY A 60 1.64 4.69 0.42
CA GLY A 60 1.50 6.11 0.80
C GLY A 60 2.83 6.74 1.21
N TYR A 61 3.65 6.03 1.99
CA TYR A 61 5.00 6.50 2.35
C TYR A 61 5.94 6.58 1.15
N ALA A 62 5.85 5.63 0.21
CA ALA A 62 6.65 5.65 -1.00
C ALA A 62 6.32 6.87 -1.87
N LEU A 63 5.04 7.21 -2.02
CA LEU A 63 4.58 8.40 -2.73
C LEU A 63 5.02 9.71 -2.05
N ALA A 64 5.07 9.72 -0.71
CA ALA A 64 5.61 10.83 0.06
C ALA A 64 7.15 10.95 0.03
N GLY A 65 7.84 10.08 -0.74
CA GLY A 65 9.29 10.04 -0.84
C GLY A 65 9.99 9.40 0.38
N ARG A 66 9.24 8.84 1.33
CA ARG A 66 9.77 8.19 2.54
C ARG A 66 10.04 6.71 2.29
N LEU A 67 10.96 6.45 1.36
CA LEU A 67 11.23 5.11 0.85
C LEU A 67 11.73 4.13 1.93
N ASP A 68 12.53 4.58 2.91
CA ASP A 68 12.99 3.71 4.01
C ASP A 68 11.84 3.22 4.89
N GLN A 69 10.89 4.12 5.18
CA GLN A 69 9.70 3.78 5.98
C GLN A 69 8.79 2.82 5.22
N ALA A 70 8.61 3.05 3.91
CA ALA A 70 7.86 2.15 3.04
C ALA A 70 8.47 0.73 3.02
N ILE A 71 9.79 0.60 2.86
CA ILE A 71 10.49 -0.68 2.87
C ILE A 71 10.32 -1.42 4.21
N SER A 72 10.43 -0.70 5.32
CA SER A 72 10.27 -1.28 6.66
C SER A 72 8.87 -1.86 6.87
N LEU A 73 7.84 -1.14 6.43
CA LEU A 73 6.45 -1.60 6.51
C LEU A 73 6.18 -2.81 5.61
N LEU A 74 6.67 -2.80 4.36
CA LEU A 74 6.54 -3.96 3.45
C LEU A 74 7.29 -5.18 3.97
N SER A 75 8.45 -4.99 4.61
CA SER A 75 9.20 -6.08 5.23
C SER A 75 8.42 -6.69 6.39
N SER A 76 7.76 -5.83 7.18
CA SER A 76 6.85 -6.28 8.25
C SER A 76 5.65 -7.03 7.69
N ALA A 77 5.06 -6.58 6.58
CA ALA A 77 3.98 -7.29 5.89
C ALA A 77 4.44 -8.66 5.34
N SER A 78 5.60 -8.71 4.69
CA SER A 78 6.23 -9.94 4.18
C SER A 78 6.47 -10.97 5.27
N SER A 79 6.87 -10.54 6.47
CA SER A 79 7.05 -11.44 7.61
C SER A 79 5.77 -12.05 8.20
N GLN A 80 4.60 -11.45 7.93
CA GLN A 80 3.31 -11.92 8.45
C GLN A 80 2.64 -12.96 7.55
N VAL A 81 3.02 -13.00 6.27
CA VAL A 81 2.49 -13.95 5.30
C VAL A 81 3.32 -15.23 5.27
N LYS A 82 2.73 -16.32 4.77
CA LYS A 82 3.41 -17.63 4.72
C LYS A 82 4.65 -17.56 3.81
N LEU A 83 5.76 -18.11 4.30
CA LEU A 83 7.00 -18.27 3.53
C LEU A 83 6.74 -19.06 2.24
N GLY A 84 7.20 -18.54 1.10
CA GLY A 84 6.98 -19.11 -0.23
C GLY A 84 5.60 -18.80 -0.83
N SER A 85 4.78 -17.97 -0.18
CA SER A 85 3.50 -17.53 -0.74
C SER A 85 3.68 -16.49 -1.84
N LEU A 86 2.68 -16.41 -2.72
CA LEU A 86 2.63 -15.36 -3.75
C LEU A 86 2.61 -13.95 -3.14
N GLN A 87 1.96 -13.77 -1.98
CA GLN A 87 1.92 -12.48 -1.29
C GLN A 87 3.31 -12.07 -0.82
N GLN A 88 4.08 -12.99 -0.25
CA GLN A 88 5.45 -12.72 0.17
C GLN A 88 6.30 -12.26 -1.02
N ALA A 89 6.27 -13.02 -2.11
CA ALA A 89 7.02 -12.67 -3.33
C ALA A 89 6.62 -11.30 -3.90
N ARG A 90 5.34 -10.91 -3.78
CA ARG A 90 4.87 -9.57 -4.18
C ARG A 90 5.46 -8.47 -3.29
N TYR A 91 5.45 -8.66 -1.98
CA TYR A 91 6.03 -7.68 -1.04
C TYR A 91 7.54 -7.54 -1.24
N ASP A 92 8.25 -8.66 -1.40
CA ASP A 92 9.69 -8.67 -1.63
C ASP A 92 10.04 -7.97 -2.96
N ALA A 93 9.31 -8.28 -4.05
CA ALA A 93 9.51 -7.60 -5.33
C ALA A 93 9.24 -6.08 -5.24
N ARG A 94 8.26 -5.67 -4.42
CA ARG A 94 7.98 -4.24 -4.21
C ARG A 94 9.09 -3.55 -3.39
N ILE A 95 9.62 -4.22 -2.37
CA ILE A 95 10.79 -3.75 -1.61
C ILE A 95 11.97 -3.52 -2.56
N ASP A 96 12.25 -4.45 -3.47
CA ASP A 96 13.33 -4.32 -4.44
C ASP A 96 13.14 -3.12 -5.37
N GLN A 97 11.92 -2.88 -5.84
CA GLN A 97 11.59 -1.69 -6.63
C GLN A 97 11.86 -0.39 -5.86
N LEU A 98 11.48 -0.33 -4.58
CA LEU A 98 11.71 0.85 -3.74
C LEU A 98 13.20 1.05 -3.44
N ARG A 99 13.98 -0.02 -3.24
CA ARG A 99 15.44 0.05 -3.05
C ARG A 99 16.15 0.58 -4.30
N GLN A 100 15.78 0.09 -5.48
CA GLN A 100 16.30 0.61 -6.74
C GLN A 100 15.96 2.10 -6.92
N LEU A 101 14.75 2.49 -6.53
CA LEU A 101 14.32 3.88 -6.55
C LEU A 101 15.17 4.75 -5.61
N GLN A 102 15.46 4.27 -4.39
CA GLN A 102 16.36 4.95 -3.46
C GLN A 102 17.74 5.15 -4.07
N GLU A 103 18.34 4.11 -4.66
CA GLU A 103 19.66 4.23 -5.28
C GLU A 103 19.69 5.26 -6.41
N ARG A 104 18.60 5.34 -7.19
CA ARG A 104 18.45 6.35 -8.23
C ARG A 104 18.33 7.76 -7.68
N PHE A 105 17.71 7.95 -6.51
CA PHE A 105 17.54 9.28 -5.88
C PHE A 105 18.70 9.70 -4.96
N LYS A 106 19.52 8.76 -4.46
CA LYS A 106 20.74 9.04 -3.66
C LYS A 106 21.64 10.17 -4.22
N PRO A 107 21.94 10.25 -5.53
CA PRO A 107 22.76 11.34 -6.05
C PRO A 107 22.08 12.71 -6.03
N TYR A 108 20.74 12.77 -5.97
CA TYR A 108 19.97 14.02 -5.98
C TYR A 108 19.68 14.56 -4.58
N THR A 109 19.89 13.78 -3.53
CA THR A 109 19.72 14.22 -2.12
C THR A 109 20.92 15.02 -1.58
N LYS A 110 22.01 15.14 -2.35
CA LYS A 110 23.26 15.82 -1.94
C LYS A 110 23.43 17.26 -2.47
N MET A 111 22.38 17.91 -2.97
CA MET A 111 22.42 19.34 -3.34
C MET A 111 21.78 20.21 -2.27
#